data_AF-A0A934BKR1-F1
#
_entry.id   AF-A0A934BKR1-F1
#
_cell.length_a   1.000
_cell.length_b   1.000
_cell.length_c   1.000
_cell.angle_alpha   90.00
_cell.angle_beta   90.00
_cell.angle_gamma   90.00
#
_symmetry.space_group_name_H-M   'P 1'
#
loop_
_entity.id
_entity.type
_entity.pdbx_description
1 polymer ?
#
loop_
_entity_poly.entity_id
_entity_poly.type
_entity_poly.pdbx_seq_one_letter_code
_entity_poly.pdbx_strand_id
1 'polypeptide(L)'
;MITDVFKRVLLAGLGLMSVTEDKLKEVIKDMESKGEVSKKEGEEIVKSILSKAEEEKKTIENRIAEVIKDSLKKINIATREEVVKLEKKVHSLEKKVKELMQEKEE
;
A
#
# COMPACT_ATOMS: atom_id res chain seq x y z
N MET A 1 -14.07 3.63 -23.06
CA MET A 1 -15.00 4.67 -22.56
C MET A 1 -16.34 4.09 -22.14
N ILE A 2 -17.08 3.36 -22.99
CA ILE A 2 -18.39 2.79 -22.63
C ILE A 2 -18.28 1.75 -21.49
N THR A 3 -17.25 0.90 -21.50
CA THR A 3 -17.01 -0.11 -20.47
C THR A 3 -16.74 0.48 -19.08
N ASP A 4 -16.00 1.58 -18.97
CA ASP A 4 -15.74 2.24 -17.67
C ASP A 4 -16.99 2.91 -17.10
N VAL A 5 -17.84 3.49 -17.93
CA VAL A 5 -19.12 4.07 -17.48
C VAL A 5 -20.05 2.97 -16.99
N PHE A 6 -20.11 1.85 -17.72
CA PHE A 6 -20.92 0.70 -17.33
C PHE A 6 -20.45 0.08 -16.01
N LYS A 7 -19.12 -0.10 -15.85
CA LYS A 7 -18.50 -0.55 -14.59
C LYS A 7 -18.88 0.37 -13.43
N ARG A 8 -18.84 1.70 -13.63
CA ARG A 8 -19.22 2.67 -12.59
C ARG A 8 -20.69 2.59 -12.23
N VAL A 9 -21.59 2.37 -13.20
CA VAL A 9 -23.02 2.20 -12.97
C VAL A 9 -23.32 0.91 -12.20
N LEU A 10 -22.65 -0.20 -12.56
CA LEU A 10 -22.75 -1.46 -11.81
C LEU A 10 -22.26 -1.31 -10.37
N LEU A 11 -21.08 -0.69 -10.19
CA LEU A 11 -20.50 -0.45 -8.86
C LEU A 11 -21.37 0.50 -8.03
N ALA A 12 -22.03 1.48 -8.66
CA ALA A 12 -23.00 2.34 -7.99
C ALA A 12 -24.28 1.59 -7.59
N GLY A 13 -24.75 0.65 -8.42
CA GLY A 13 -25.91 -0.20 -8.11
C GLY A 13 -25.64 -1.24 -7.01
N LEU A 14 -24.40 -1.72 -6.91
CA LEU A 14 -23.96 -2.62 -5.83
C LEU A 14 -23.67 -1.88 -4.53
N GLY A 15 -23.30 -0.60 -4.61
CA GLY A 15 -22.81 0.19 -3.49
C GLY A 15 -21.39 -0.21 -3.08
N LEU A 16 -20.56 0.77 -2.73
CA LEU A 16 -19.13 0.57 -2.47
C LEU A 16 -18.83 -0.44 -1.34
N MET A 17 -19.76 -0.64 -0.41
CA MET A 17 -19.60 -1.50 0.76
C MET A 17 -19.94 -2.98 0.49
N SER A 18 -20.64 -3.27 -0.59
CA SER A 18 -21.10 -4.63 -0.94
C SER A 18 -20.44 -5.19 -2.20
N VAL A 19 -19.47 -4.48 -2.78
CA VAL A 19 -18.66 -4.97 -3.90
C VAL A 19 -17.71 -6.04 -3.40
N THR A 20 -18.05 -7.30 -3.66
CA THR A 20 -17.18 -8.47 -3.49
C THR A 20 -16.97 -9.17 -4.83
N GLU A 21 -15.94 -10.02 -4.91
CA GLU A 21 -15.68 -10.82 -6.11
C GLU A 21 -16.90 -11.67 -6.51
N ASP A 22 -17.57 -12.28 -5.53
CA ASP A 22 -18.77 -13.08 -5.75
C ASP A 22 -19.94 -12.25 -6.28
N LYS A 23 -20.14 -11.03 -5.72
CA LYS A 23 -21.21 -10.14 -6.17
C LYS A 23 -20.96 -9.59 -7.58
N LEU A 24 -19.70 -9.33 -7.91
CA LEU A 24 -19.29 -8.97 -9.27
C LEU A 24 -19.56 -10.09 -10.27
N LYS A 25 -19.21 -11.33 -9.92
CA LYS A 25 -19.49 -12.51 -10.76
C LYS A 25 -20.99 -12.72 -10.96
N GLU A 26 -21.79 -12.56 -9.92
CA GLU A 26 -23.26 -12.68 -10.00
C GLU A 26 -23.86 -11.65 -10.97
N VAL A 27 -23.49 -10.38 -10.83
CA VAL A 27 -23.96 -9.30 -11.70
C VAL A 27 -23.57 -9.52 -13.15
N ILE A 28 -22.32 -9.93 -13.39
CA ILE A 28 -21.82 -10.18 -14.74
C ILE A 28 -22.53 -11.37 -15.37
N LYS A 29 -22.81 -12.42 -14.58
CA LYS A 29 -23.58 -13.58 -15.06
C LYS A 29 -25.02 -13.22 -15.43
N ASP A 30 -25.65 -12.31 -14.67
CA ASP A 30 -26.98 -11.81 -15.01
C ASP A 30 -26.95 -11.02 -16.34
N MET A 31 -25.90 -10.23 -16.57
CA MET A 31 -25.71 -9.52 -17.83
C MET A 31 -25.44 -10.45 -19.02
N GLU A 32 -24.66 -11.50 -18.82
CA GLU A 32 -24.47 -12.56 -19.81
C GLU A 32 -25.81 -13.23 -20.18
N SER A 33 -26.64 -13.52 -19.18
CA SER A 33 -27.96 -14.15 -19.38
C SER A 33 -28.93 -13.26 -20.17
N LYS A 34 -28.79 -11.94 -20.04
CA LYS A 34 -29.56 -10.94 -20.78
C LYS A 34 -29.00 -10.64 -22.17
N GLY A 35 -27.85 -11.23 -22.51
CA GLY A 35 -27.14 -10.98 -23.76
C GLY A 35 -26.53 -9.58 -23.85
N GLU A 36 -26.39 -8.87 -22.73
CA GLU A 36 -25.81 -7.52 -22.67
C GLU A 36 -24.27 -7.55 -22.79
N VAL A 37 -23.65 -8.66 -22.38
CA VAL A 37 -22.20 -8.86 -22.37
C VAL A 37 -21.90 -10.30 -22.75
N SER A 38 -20.86 -10.54 -23.55
CA SER A 38 -20.41 -11.90 -23.82
C SER A 38 -19.64 -12.49 -22.63
N LYS A 39 -19.61 -13.82 -22.50
CA LYS A 39 -18.87 -14.50 -21.43
C LYS A 39 -17.40 -14.05 -21.31
N LYS A 40 -16.76 -13.83 -22.46
CA LYS A 40 -15.38 -13.35 -22.53
C LYS A 40 -15.22 -11.93 -21.98
N GLU A 41 -16.15 -11.04 -22.33
CA GLU A 41 -16.13 -9.65 -21.84
C GLU A 41 -16.44 -9.57 -20.35
N GLY A 42 -17.35 -10.43 -19.85
CA GLY A 42 -17.66 -10.55 -18.43
C GLY A 42 -16.44 -10.92 -17.59
N GLU A 43 -15.71 -11.96 -18.00
CA GLU A 43 -14.47 -12.39 -17.36
C GLU A 43 -13.40 -11.27 -17.34
N GLU A 44 -13.25 -10.53 -18.45
CA GLU A 44 -12.33 -9.39 -18.54
C GLU A 44 -12.71 -8.23 -17.60
N ILE A 45 -14.00 -7.96 -17.45
CA ILE A 45 -14.51 -6.93 -16.54
C ILE A 45 -14.17 -7.26 -15.09
N VAL A 46 -14.46 -8.50 -14.65
CA VAL A 46 -14.14 -8.97 -13.29
C VAL A 46 -12.64 -8.85 -13.04
N LYS A 47 -11.82 -9.38 -13.94
CA LYS A 47 -10.35 -9.34 -13.82
C LYS A 47 -9.81 -7.92 -13.76
N SER A 48 -10.34 -7.02 -14.59
CA SER A 48 -9.94 -5.61 -14.61
C SER A 48 -10.27 -4.89 -13.30
N ILE A 49 -11.41 -5.19 -12.68
CA ILE A 49 -11.80 -4.57 -11.41
C ILE A 49 -10.92 -5.10 -10.27
N LEU A 50 -10.70 -6.42 -10.19
CA LEU A 50 -9.84 -7.03 -9.19
C LEU A 50 -8.40 -6.52 -9.28
N SER A 51 -7.85 -6.44 -10.50
CA SER A 51 -6.49 -5.93 -10.72
C SER A 51 -6.34 -4.47 -10.32
N LYS A 52 -7.33 -3.61 -10.63
CA LYS A 52 -7.33 -2.21 -10.18
C LYS A 52 -7.43 -2.11 -8.65
N ALA A 53 -8.27 -2.93 -8.02
CA ALA A 53 -8.39 -2.97 -6.57
C ALA A 53 -7.08 -3.35 -5.88
N GLU A 54 -6.33 -4.30 -6.44
CA GLU A 54 -5.02 -4.71 -5.91
C GLU A 54 -3.96 -3.60 -6.05
N GLU A 55 -3.95 -2.88 -7.17
CA GLU A 55 -3.08 -1.72 -7.39
C GLU A 55 -3.42 -0.56 -6.44
N GLU A 56 -4.71 -0.24 -6.28
CA GLU A 56 -5.18 0.78 -5.35
C GLU A 56 -4.87 0.41 -3.90
N LYS A 57 -5.02 -0.86 -3.52
CA LYS A 57 -4.65 -1.36 -2.18
C LYS A 57 -3.19 -1.08 -1.87
N LYS A 58 -2.27 -1.41 -2.78
CA LYS A 58 -0.84 -1.16 -2.60
C LYS A 58 -0.52 0.34 -2.45
N THR A 59 -1.22 1.18 -3.21
CA THR A 59 -1.10 2.64 -3.11
C THR A 59 -1.56 3.15 -1.75
N ILE A 60 -2.68 2.64 -1.25
CA ILE A 60 -3.22 2.96 0.08
C ILE A 60 -2.26 2.49 1.18
N GLU A 61 -1.75 1.25 1.10
CA GLU A 61 -0.79 0.70 2.06
C GLU A 61 0.47 1.58 2.17
N ASN A 62 1.04 1.99 1.03
CA ASN A 62 2.18 2.89 0.99
C ASN A 62 1.88 4.25 1.64
N ARG A 63 0.70 4.81 1.34
CA ARG A 63 0.27 6.10 1.91
C ARG A 63 0.06 6.01 3.41
N ILE A 64 -0.49 4.92 3.92
CA ILE A 64 -0.64 4.67 5.35
C ILE A 64 0.74 4.57 6.01
N ALA A 65 1.67 3.81 5.41
CA ALA A 65 3.03 3.68 5.94
C ALA A 65 3.75 5.04 6.00
N GLU A 66 3.58 5.88 4.99
CA GLU A 66 4.12 7.25 4.97
C GLU A 66 3.51 8.13 6.06
N VAL A 67 2.19 8.11 6.22
CA VAL A 67 1.48 8.85 7.28
C VAL A 67 1.95 8.42 8.67
N ILE A 68 2.13 7.12 8.90
CA ILE A 68 2.66 6.60 10.17
C ILE A 68 4.09 7.08 10.37
N LYS A 69 4.95 6.97 9.35
CA LYS A 69 6.35 7.41 9.42
C LYS A 69 6.45 8.90 9.77
N ASP A 70 5.63 9.74 9.14
CA ASP A 70 5.63 11.18 9.41
C ASP A 70 5.01 11.52 10.76
N SER A 71 4.02 10.76 11.22
CA SER A 71 3.47 10.90 12.56
C SER A 71 4.50 10.54 13.63
N LEU A 72 5.26 9.45 13.44
CA LEU A 72 6.35 9.02 14.33
C LEU A 72 7.45 10.09 14.44
N LYS A 73 7.82 10.75 13.32
CA LYS A 73 8.75 11.88 13.34
C LYS A 73 8.22 13.06 14.16
N LYS A 74 6.92 13.36 14.07
CA LYS A 74 6.29 14.48 14.79
C LYS A 74 6.24 14.27 16.30
N ILE A 75 6.20 13.03 16.77
CA ILE A 75 6.16 12.70 18.21
C ILE A 75 7.55 12.53 18.84
N ASN A 76 8.62 13.01 18.18
CA ASN A 76 10.00 12.99 18.70
C ASN A 76 10.50 11.59 19.09
N ILE A 77 9.97 10.55 18.44
CA ILE A 77 10.41 9.17 18.62
C ILE A 77 11.52 8.87 17.62
N ALA A 78 12.70 8.51 18.12
CA ALA A 78 13.83 8.13 17.29
C ALA A 78 13.54 6.81 16.56
N THR A 79 13.81 6.77 15.26
CA THR A 79 13.74 5.54 14.46
C THR A 79 14.89 4.60 14.83
N ARG A 80 14.71 3.29 14.57
CA ARG A 80 15.78 2.29 14.79
C ARG A 80 17.07 2.63 14.04
N GLU A 81 16.94 3.15 12.83
CA GLU A 81 18.07 3.55 11.99
C GLU A 81 18.87 4.71 12.61
N GLU A 82 18.17 5.69 13.18
CA GLU A 82 18.79 6.81 13.89
C GLU A 82 19.52 6.34 15.15
N VAL A 83 18.92 5.43 15.92
CA VAL A 83 19.54 4.83 17.11
C VAL A 83 20.84 4.09 16.74
N VAL A 84 20.79 3.22 15.73
CA VAL A 84 21.97 2.48 15.25
C VAL A 84 23.06 3.44 14.73
N LYS A 85 22.67 4.54 14.08
CA LYS A 85 23.62 5.55 13.61
C LYS A 85 24.28 6.30 14.78
N LEU A 86 23.53 6.59 15.84
CA LEU A 86 24.09 7.15 17.08
C LEU A 86 25.05 6.17 17.75
N GLU A 87 24.68 4.91 17.89
CA GLU A 87 25.50 3.87 18.52
C GLU A 87 26.86 3.73 17.82
N LYS A 88 26.87 3.69 16.48
CA LYS A 88 28.12 3.68 15.70
C LYS A 88 28.99 4.92 15.93
N LYS A 89 28.36 6.10 16.03
CA LYS A 89 29.08 7.35 16.33
C LYS A 89 29.68 7.32 17.73
N VAL A 90 28.92 6.88 18.73
CA VAL A 90 29.38 6.73 20.11
C VAL A 90 30.59 5.80 20.15
N HIS A 91 30.51 4.63 19.53
CA HIS A 91 31.62 3.68 19.50
C HIS A 91 32.88 4.24 18.82
N SER A 92 32.71 4.98 17.72
CA SER A 92 33.84 5.65 17.05
C SER A 92 34.48 6.73 17.92
N LEU A 93 33.69 7.47 18.71
CA LEU A 93 34.20 8.49 19.62
C LEU A 93 34.90 7.84 20.82
N GLU A 94 34.32 6.78 21.39
CA GLU A 94 34.94 6.00 22.47
C GLU A 94 36.33 5.48 22.06
N LYS A 95 36.47 4.99 20.83
CA LYS A 95 37.76 4.54 20.30
C LYS A 95 38.77 5.68 20.21
N LYS A 96 38.38 6.83 19.65
CA LYS A 96 39.24 8.01 19.54
C LYS A 96 39.66 8.56 20.90
N VAL A 97 38.74 8.57 21.87
CA VAL A 97 39.04 8.99 23.24
C VAL A 97 40.06 8.06 23.88
N LYS A 98 39.94 6.74 23.68
CA LYS A 98 40.95 5.77 24.14
C LYS A 98 42.32 6.01 23.51
N GLU A 99 42.39 6.20 22.19
CA GLU A 99 43.63 6.47 21.47
C GLU A 99 44.32 7.75 22.00
N LEU A 100 43.57 8.83 22.18
CA LEU A 100 44.09 10.10 22.72
C LEU A 100 44.51 10.01 24.19
N MET A 101 43.87 9.14 24.99
CA MET A 101 44.27 8.91 26.37
C MET A 101 45.57 8.09 26.45
N GLN A 102 45.76 7.14 25.54
CA GLN A 102 47.00 6.35 25.45
C GLN A 102 48.19 7.19 24.97
N GLU A 103 48.00 8.09 24.00
CA GLU A 103 49.03 9.05 23.56
C GLU A 103 49.43 10.08 24.63
N LYS A 104 48.62 10.26 25.69
CA LYS A 104 48.91 11.19 26.78
C LYS A 104 49.64 10.56 27.97
N GLU A 105 49.65 9.23 28.04
CA GLU A 105 50.33 8.46 29.10
C GLU A 105 51.72 7.94 28.67
N GLU A 106 52.06 8.03 27.37
CA GLU A 106 53.43 7.89 26.82
C GLU A 106 54.17 9.25 26.77
#